data_AF-W5P8E8-F1
#
_entry.id   AF-W5P8E8-F1
#
_cell.length_a   1.000
_cell.length_b   1.000
_cell.length_c   1.000
_cell.angle_alpha   90.00
_cell.angle_beta   90.00
_cell.angle_gamma   90.00
#
_symmetry.space_group_name_H-M   'P 1'
#
loop_
_entity.id
_entity.type
_entity.pdbx_description
1 polymer ?
#
loop_
_entity_poly.entity_id
_entity_poly.type
_entity_poly.pdbx_seq_one_letter_code
_entity_poly.pdbx_strand_id
1 'polypeptide(L)'
;MAHAGGTGYDNREIVMKYIHYKLSQRGYESPPPRPRPGVSSPRPPRRDFAEMSSQLHLTPFTARGRFATVVEELFRDGVNWGRIVAFFEFGGVMCVESVNREMSPLVDSIALWMTEYLNRHLHAWIQDNGGWVGARLGV
;
A
#
# COMPACT_ATOMS: atom_id res chain seq x y z
N MET A 1 -27.13 -4.18 28.97
CA MET A 1 -26.86 -4.28 27.52
C MET A 1 -25.68 -3.38 27.22
N ALA A 2 -24.48 -3.95 27.06
CA ALA A 2 -23.27 -3.21 26.71
C ALA A 2 -22.95 -3.52 25.25
N HIS A 3 -23.13 -2.55 24.36
CA HIS A 3 -22.62 -2.64 23.00
C HIS A 3 -21.09 -2.46 23.05
N ALA A 4 -20.37 -3.52 22.72
CA ALA A 4 -18.92 -3.52 22.61
C ALA A 4 -18.48 -2.46 21.57
N GLY A 5 -17.66 -1.51 22.02
CA GLY A 5 -17.10 -0.48 21.16
C GLY A 5 -16.15 -1.06 20.12
N GLY A 6 -16.58 -1.05 18.85
CA GLY A 6 -15.87 -0.55 17.67
C GLY A 6 -14.36 -0.73 17.50
N THR A 7 -13.68 -1.74 18.06
CA THR A 7 -12.26 -2.02 17.76
C THR A 7 -12.09 -2.92 16.52
N GLY A 8 -12.99 -2.79 15.54
CA GLY A 8 -12.85 -3.46 14.25
C GLY A 8 -12.02 -2.58 13.33
N TYR A 9 -10.74 -2.88 13.15
CA TYR A 9 -9.94 -2.19 12.14
C TYR A 9 -10.58 -2.43 10.76
N ASP A 10 -11.00 -1.38 10.08
CA ASP A 10 -11.48 -1.46 8.71
C ASP A 10 -10.29 -1.65 7.77
N ASN A 11 -10.25 -2.77 7.06
CA ASN A 11 -9.20 -3.08 6.08
C ASN A 11 -9.08 -1.98 5.02
N ARG A 12 -10.20 -1.33 4.64
CA ARG A 12 -10.18 -0.21 3.69
C ARG A 12 -9.44 0.98 4.27
N GLU A 13 -9.74 1.35 5.52
CA GLU A 13 -9.08 2.45 6.20
C GLU A 13 -7.57 2.20 6.37
N ILE A 14 -7.18 0.96 6.72
CA ILE A 14 -5.77 0.56 6.83
C ILE A 14 -5.05 0.76 5.49
N VAL A 15 -5.62 0.25 4.40
CA VAL A 15 -5.03 0.37 3.05
C VAL A 15 -4.88 1.84 2.65
N MET A 16 -5.92 2.65 2.85
CA MET A 16 -5.89 4.07 2.48
C MET A 16 -4.85 4.85 3.28
N LYS A 17 -4.77 4.62 4.60
CA LYS A 17 -3.74 5.24 5.46
C LYS A 17 -2.34 4.85 5.03
N TYR A 18 -2.12 3.57 4.72
CA TYR A 18 -0.83 3.08 4.26
C TYR A 18 -0.43 3.68 2.91
N ILE A 19 -1.33 3.71 1.91
CA ILE A 19 -1.05 4.29 0.59
C ILE A 19 -0.72 5.78 0.73
N HIS A 20 -1.51 6.52 1.51
CA HIS A 20 -1.25 7.94 1.76
C HIS A 20 0.13 8.16 2.38
N TYR A 21 0.48 7.38 3.41
CA TYR A 21 1.82 7.41 4.01
C TYR A 21 2.93 7.08 2.99
N LYS A 22 2.73 6.06 2.15
CA LYS A 22 3.73 5.64 1.16
C LYS A 22 3.97 6.72 0.10
N LEU A 23 2.90 7.40 -0.34
CA LEU A 23 2.99 8.49 -1.30
C LEU A 23 3.61 9.75 -0.68
N SER A 24 3.29 10.07 0.58
CA SER A 24 3.88 11.23 1.27
C SER A 24 5.39 11.06 1.50
N GLN A 25 5.86 9.87 1.83
CA GLN A 25 7.30 9.56 1.93
C GLN A 25 8.08 9.81 0.62
N ARG A 26 7.41 9.71 -0.53
CA ARG A 26 8.01 9.94 -1.86
C ARG A 26 7.92 11.38 -2.33
N GLY A 27 7.34 12.28 -1.52
CA GLY A 27 7.20 13.70 -1.83
C GLY A 27 5.99 14.04 -2.69
N TYR A 28 4.99 13.16 -2.81
CA TYR A 28 3.70 13.44 -3.47
C TYR A 28 2.70 14.11 -2.53
N GLU A 29 3.17 15.06 -1.74
CA GLU A 29 2.28 15.94 -1.01
C GLU A 29 1.62 16.89 -2.01
N SER A 30 0.31 17.15 -1.87
CA SER A 30 -0.33 18.30 -2.53
C SER A 30 0.58 19.52 -2.39
N PRO A 31 0.68 20.39 -3.42
CA PRO A 31 1.70 21.43 -3.44
C PRO A 31 1.63 22.21 -2.12
N PRO A 32 2.74 22.29 -1.37
CA PRO A 32 2.73 22.97 -0.09
C PRO A 32 2.30 24.43 -0.31
N PRO A 33 1.57 25.06 0.64
CA PRO A 33 1.33 26.48 0.57
C PRO A 33 2.67 27.20 0.38
N ARG A 34 2.68 28.18 -0.54
CA ARG A 34 3.89 28.78 -1.11
C ARG A 34 4.96 29.04 -0.01
N PRO A 35 6.20 28.57 -0.20
CA PRO A 35 7.23 28.73 0.81
C PRO A 35 7.58 30.20 1.00
N ARG A 36 7.78 30.60 2.27
CA ARG A 36 8.34 31.91 2.61
C ARG A 36 9.78 31.97 2.05
N PRO A 37 10.19 33.08 1.43
CA PRO A 37 11.52 33.18 0.84
C PRO A 37 12.60 33.09 1.93
N GLY A 38 13.50 32.11 1.84
CA GLY A 38 14.72 32.08 2.67
C GLY A 38 15.29 30.72 3.09
N VAL A 39 14.61 29.59 2.87
CA VAL A 39 15.15 28.27 3.27
C VAL A 39 15.46 27.42 2.04
N SER A 40 16.75 27.27 1.74
CA SER A 40 17.24 26.24 0.81
C SER A 40 17.24 24.89 1.53
N SER A 41 16.24 24.06 1.25
CA SER A 41 16.21 22.66 1.70
C SER A 41 17.13 21.80 0.82
N PRO A 42 18.01 20.94 1.39
CA PRO A 42 18.80 20.02 0.59
C PRO A 42 17.88 19.02 -0.13
N ARG A 43 18.07 18.87 -1.45
CA ARG A 43 17.38 17.84 -2.24
C ARG A 43 17.83 16.45 -1.75
N PRO A 44 16.90 15.52 -1.45
CA PRO A 44 17.27 14.15 -1.14
C PRO A 44 17.86 13.47 -2.38
N PRO A 45 18.87 12.58 -2.22
CA PRO A 45 19.49 11.88 -3.33
C PRO A 45 18.48 10.94 -3.99
N ARG A 46 18.08 11.26 -5.22
CA ARG A 46 17.47 10.32 -6.16
C ARG A 46 18.58 9.44 -6.72
N ARG A 47 18.66 8.16 -6.34
CA ARG A 47 19.14 7.08 -7.22
C ARG A 47 18.95 5.71 -6.58
N ASP A 48 18.90 4.70 -7.44
CA ASP A 48 18.84 3.25 -7.22
C ASP A 48 17.45 2.59 -7.29
N PHE A 49 16.41 3.09 -6.62
CA PHE A 49 15.08 2.42 -6.69
C PHE A 49 14.26 2.74 -7.95
N ALA A 50 14.51 3.87 -8.62
CA ALA A 50 13.81 4.25 -9.84
C ALA A 50 14.16 3.35 -11.04
N GLU A 51 15.34 2.71 -11.01
CA GLU A 51 15.79 1.84 -12.10
C GLU A 51 15.07 0.49 -12.04
N MET A 52 14.80 -0.05 -10.84
CA MET A 52 13.94 -1.23 -10.68
C MET A 52 12.48 -0.97 -11.09
N SER A 53 11.97 0.25 -10.92
CA SER A 53 10.58 0.58 -11.25
C SER A 53 10.34 0.73 -12.76
N SER A 54 11.38 1.08 -13.52
CA SER A 54 11.33 1.20 -14.99
C SER A 54 10.93 -0.09 -15.72
N GLN A 55 11.15 -1.26 -15.11
CA GLN A 55 10.85 -2.57 -15.70
C GLN A 55 9.38 -3.00 -15.51
N LEU A 56 8.60 -2.29 -14.70
CA LEU A 56 7.16 -2.52 -14.61
C LEU A 56 6.47 -1.89 -15.83
N HIS A 57 6.20 -2.68 -16.87
CA HIS A 57 5.23 -2.31 -17.90
C HIS A 57 3.81 -2.29 -17.29
N LEU A 58 3.54 -1.24 -16.52
CA LEU A 58 2.27 -0.95 -15.90
C LEU A 58 1.43 -0.15 -16.90
N THR A 59 0.47 -0.83 -17.53
CA THR A 59 -0.65 -0.19 -18.22
C THR A 59 -1.92 -0.43 -17.40
N PRO A 60 -2.96 0.43 -17.46
CA PRO A 60 -4.15 0.25 -16.63
C PRO A 60 -4.82 -1.10 -16.87
N PHE A 61 -4.75 -1.60 -18.11
CA PHE A 61 -5.31 -2.88 -18.53
C PHE A 61 -4.55 -4.08 -17.94
N THR A 62 -3.22 -3.98 -17.79
CA THR A 62 -2.39 -5.09 -17.28
C THR A 62 -2.13 -5.02 -15.77
N ALA A 63 -2.35 -3.86 -15.14
CA ALA A 63 -2.12 -3.62 -13.71
C ALA A 63 -2.87 -4.62 -12.83
N ARG A 64 -4.16 -4.85 -13.12
CA ARG A 64 -5.00 -5.79 -12.35
C ARG A 64 -4.50 -7.23 -12.46
N GLY A 65 -4.16 -7.67 -13.68
CA GLY A 65 -3.63 -9.01 -13.92
C GLY A 65 -2.31 -9.23 -13.19
N ARG A 66 -1.37 -8.27 -13.30
CA ARG A 66 -0.09 -8.30 -12.58
C ARG A 66 -0.29 -8.35 -11.06
N PHE A 67 -1.22 -7.55 -10.54
CA PHE A 67 -1.55 -7.56 -9.12
C PHE A 67 -2.02 -8.95 -8.69
N ALA A 68 -3.02 -9.51 -9.37
CA ALA A 68 -3.56 -10.82 -9.04
C ALA A 68 -2.49 -11.91 -9.06
N THR A 69 -1.71 -11.99 -10.14
CA THR A 69 -0.64 -13.00 -10.27
C THR A 69 0.38 -12.92 -9.16
N VAL A 70 0.90 -11.73 -8.83
CA VAL A 70 1.92 -11.58 -7.79
C VAL A 70 1.36 -11.95 -6.41
N VAL A 71 0.11 -11.55 -6.12
CA VAL A 71 -0.51 -11.82 -4.83
C VAL A 71 -0.86 -13.31 -4.67
N GLU A 72 -1.32 -13.97 -5.73
CA GLU A 72 -1.55 -15.42 -5.73
C GLU A 72 -0.26 -16.21 -5.48
N GLU A 73 0.86 -15.82 -6.11
CA GLU A 73 2.17 -16.42 -5.85
C GLU A 73 2.65 -16.14 -4.41
N LEU A 74 2.47 -14.91 -3.92
CA LEU A 74 2.92 -14.50 -2.59
C LEU A 74 2.29 -15.34 -1.47
N PHE A 75 1.02 -15.73 -1.63
CA PHE A 75 0.27 -16.49 -0.62
C PHE A 75 0.07 -17.97 -0.96
N ARG A 76 0.71 -18.48 -2.03
CA ARG A 76 0.57 -19.87 -2.49
C ARG A 76 0.82 -20.89 -1.37
N ASP A 77 1.90 -20.73 -0.61
CA ASP A 77 2.28 -21.69 0.44
C ASP A 77 1.71 -21.33 1.83
N GLY A 78 0.72 -20.43 1.88
CA GLY A 78 0.09 -19.99 3.11
C GLY A 78 0.35 -18.52 3.50
N VAL A 79 -0.29 -18.10 4.57
CA VAL A 79 -0.30 -16.72 5.05
C VAL A 79 0.55 -16.59 6.31
N ASN A 80 1.34 -15.52 6.39
CA ASN A 80 2.02 -15.08 7.60
C ASN A 80 2.16 -13.55 7.60
N TRP A 81 2.48 -12.96 8.75
CA TRP A 81 2.61 -11.51 8.88
C TRP A 81 3.67 -10.91 7.94
N GLY A 82 4.80 -11.59 7.73
CA GLY A 82 5.83 -11.14 6.79
C GLY A 82 5.32 -11.04 5.35
N ARG A 83 4.51 -12.01 4.90
CA ARG A 83 3.86 -11.99 3.58
C ARG A 83 2.78 -10.91 3.49
N ILE A 84 2.04 -10.66 4.57
CA ILE A 84 1.08 -9.54 4.61
C ILE A 84 1.81 -8.20 4.49
N VAL A 85 2.94 -8.00 5.19
CA VAL A 85 3.77 -6.80 5.03
C VAL A 85 4.28 -6.69 3.59
N ALA A 86 4.77 -7.77 2.99
CA ALA A 86 5.21 -7.79 1.59
C ALA A 86 4.08 -7.43 0.60
N PHE A 87 2.83 -7.85 0.88
CA PHE A 87 1.65 -7.49 0.11
C PHE A 87 1.39 -5.97 0.15
N PHE A 88 1.49 -5.34 1.33
CA PHE A 88 1.38 -3.89 1.45
C PHE A 88 2.53 -3.17 0.71
N GLU A 89 3.75 -3.67 0.84
CA GLU A 89 4.91 -3.12 0.12
C GLU A 89 4.72 -3.17 -1.40
N PHE A 90 4.30 -4.31 -1.94
CA PHE A 90 4.01 -4.47 -3.36
C PHE A 90 2.91 -3.53 -3.86
N GLY A 91 1.77 -3.46 -3.16
CA GLY A 91 0.69 -2.53 -3.50
C GLY A 91 1.13 -1.06 -3.45
N GLY A 92 1.94 -0.70 -2.45
CA GLY A 92 2.54 0.63 -2.32
C GLY A 92 3.48 0.99 -3.48
N VAL A 93 4.31 0.05 -3.93
CA VAL A 93 5.17 0.22 -5.11
C VAL A 93 4.33 0.45 -6.37
N MET A 94 3.25 -0.32 -6.56
CA MET A 94 2.34 -0.11 -7.69
C MET A 94 1.68 1.28 -7.66
N CYS A 95 1.27 1.77 -6.49
CA CYS A 95 0.71 3.13 -6.34
C CYS A 95 1.73 4.20 -6.71
N VAL A 96 2.95 4.11 -6.19
CA VAL A 96 4.04 5.07 -6.50
C VAL A 96 4.35 5.05 -8.00
N GLU A 97 4.44 3.88 -8.60
CA GLU A 97 4.71 3.74 -10.04
C GLU A 97 3.56 4.28 -10.89
N SER A 98 2.32 4.14 -10.44
CA SER A 98 1.14 4.73 -11.10
C SER A 98 1.22 6.26 -11.11
N VAL A 99 1.57 6.89 -9.99
CA VAL A 99 1.72 8.35 -9.90
C VAL A 99 2.91 8.84 -10.75
N ASN A 100 4.03 8.13 -10.72
CA ASN A 100 5.20 8.42 -11.57
C ASN A 100 4.87 8.47 -13.07
N ARG A 101 3.89 7.68 -13.50
CA ARG A 101 3.45 7.58 -14.91
C ARG A 101 2.24 8.46 -15.22
N GLU A 102 1.87 9.39 -14.33
CA GLU A 102 0.69 10.25 -14.44
C GLU A 102 -0.65 9.49 -14.50
N MET A 103 -0.67 8.28 -13.95
CA MET A 103 -1.83 7.38 -13.90
C MET A 103 -2.48 7.39 -12.51
N SER A 104 -2.61 8.57 -11.89
CA SER A 104 -3.15 8.72 -10.53
C SER A 104 -4.50 8.02 -10.28
N PRO A 105 -5.46 7.94 -11.22
CA PRO A 105 -6.70 7.18 -11.02
C PRO A 105 -6.51 5.68 -10.76
N LEU A 106 -5.35 5.12 -11.15
CA LEU A 106 -5.03 3.72 -10.89
C LEU A 106 -4.77 3.45 -9.40
N VAL A 107 -4.36 4.47 -8.63
CA VAL A 107 -4.14 4.36 -7.18
C VAL A 107 -5.41 3.93 -6.46
N ASP A 108 -6.56 4.53 -6.80
CA ASP A 108 -7.85 4.16 -6.21
C ASP A 108 -8.25 2.72 -6.57
N SER A 109 -7.92 2.28 -7.79
CA SER A 109 -8.17 0.90 -8.22
C SER A 109 -7.29 -0.10 -7.47
N ILE A 110 -6.01 0.23 -7.26
CA ILE A 110 -5.08 -0.61 -6.48
C ILE A 110 -5.55 -0.70 -5.01
N ALA A 111 -5.94 0.44 -4.41
CA ALA A 111 -6.48 0.48 -3.06
C ALA A 111 -7.73 -0.41 -2.91
N LEU A 112 -8.61 -0.38 -3.91
CA LEU A 112 -9.79 -1.25 -3.97
C LEU A 112 -9.38 -2.73 -4.02
N TRP A 113 -8.48 -3.12 -4.92
CA TRP A 113 -8.06 -4.52 -5.04
C TRP A 113 -7.37 -5.02 -3.77
N MET A 114 -6.54 -4.19 -3.14
CA MET A 114 -5.90 -4.54 -1.88
C MET A 114 -6.93 -4.78 -0.77
N THR A 115 -7.92 -3.91 -0.68
CA THR A 115 -9.02 -4.01 0.30
C THR A 115 -9.86 -5.26 0.05
N GLU A 116 -10.24 -5.53 -1.21
CA GLU A 116 -10.99 -6.73 -1.58
C GLU A 116 -10.22 -8.00 -1.23
N TYR A 117 -8.91 -8.03 -1.50
CA TYR A 117 -8.08 -9.19 -1.20
C TYR A 117 -7.95 -9.42 0.32
N LEU A 118 -7.73 -8.36 1.09
CA LEU A 118 -7.71 -8.44 2.55
C LEU A 118 -9.03 -8.97 3.11
N ASN A 119 -10.16 -8.47 2.62
CA ASN A 119 -11.49 -8.89 3.11
C ASN A 119 -11.82 -10.33 2.73
N ARG A 120 -11.46 -10.78 1.52
CA ARG A 120 -11.86 -12.10 1.02
C ARG A 120 -10.91 -13.22 1.42
N HIS A 121 -9.60 -12.96 1.43
CA HIS A 121 -8.59 -14.02 1.54
C HIS A 121 -7.81 -13.97 2.85
N LEU A 122 -7.58 -12.77 3.41
CA LEU A 122 -6.71 -12.60 4.57
C LEU A 122 -7.48 -12.36 5.88
N HIS A 123 -8.75 -11.93 5.81
CA HIS A 123 -9.53 -11.51 6.98
C HIS A 123 -9.64 -12.63 8.03
N ALA A 124 -10.02 -13.84 7.61
CA ALA A 124 -10.15 -14.98 8.53
C ALA A 124 -8.82 -15.28 9.22
N TRP A 125 -7.73 -15.41 8.45
CA TRP A 125 -6.40 -15.67 8.99
C TRP A 125 -5.93 -14.57 9.96
N ILE A 126 -6.16 -13.30 9.62
CA ILE A 126 -5.82 -12.16 10.47
C ILE A 126 -6.56 -12.26 11.81
N GLN A 127 -7.86 -12.55 11.80
CA GLN A 127 -8.65 -12.71 13.03
C GLN A 127 -8.15 -13.88 13.88
N ASP A 128 -7.87 -15.03 13.24
CA ASP A 128 -7.36 -16.23 13.91
C ASP A 128 -5.97 -16.01 14.55
N ASN A 129 -5.20 -15.04 14.04
CA ASN A 129 -3.87 -14.68 14.55
C ASN A 129 -3.87 -13.43 15.44
N GLY A 130 -4.99 -13.17 16.14
CA GLY A 130 -5.10 -12.06 17.12
C GLY A 130 -5.39 -10.69 16.50
N GLY A 131 -5.89 -10.68 15.27
CA GLY A 131 -6.21 -9.47 14.51
C GLY A 131 -4.98 -8.62 14.20
N TRP A 132 -5.22 -7.38 13.77
CA TRP A 132 -4.15 -6.40 13.52
C TRP A 132 -3.38 -6.00 14.79
N VAL A 133 -3.91 -6.29 15.98
CA VAL A 133 -3.18 -6.11 17.25
C VAL A 133 -2.08 -7.16 17.39
N GLY A 134 -2.32 -8.40 16.96
CA GLY A 134 -1.31 -9.46 16.91
C GLY A 134 -0.09 -9.07 16.07
N ALA A 135 -0.31 -8.39 14.95
CA ALA A 135 0.77 -7.85 14.10
C ALA A 135 1.66 -6.83 14.84
N ARG A 136 1.10 -6.04 15.77
CA ARG A 136 1.83 -5.00 16.52
C ARG A 136 2.74 -5.56 17.62
N LEU A 137 2.51 -6.81 18.04
CA LEU A 137 3.25 -7.46 19.12
C LEU A 137 4.32 -8.46 18.63
N GLY A 138 4.38 -8.71 17.32
CA GLY A 138 5.24 -9.72 16.71
C GLY A 138 6.41 -9.18 15.86
N VAL A 139 6.72 -7.88 15.94
CA VAL A 139 7.88 -7.23 15.31
C VAL A 139 8.74 -6.51 16.34
#